data_AF-A0A1G3AEH9-F1
#
_entry.id   AF-A0A1G3AEH9-F1
#
_cell.length_a   1.000
_cell.length_b   1.000
_cell.length_c   1.000
_cell.angle_alpha   90.00
_cell.angle_beta   90.00
_cell.angle_gamma   90.00
#
_symmetry.space_group_name_H-M   'P 1'
#
loop_
_entity.id
_entity.type
_entity.pdbx_description
1 polymer ?
#
loop_
_entity_poly.entity_id
_entity_poly.type
_entity_poly.pdbx_seq_one_letter_code
_entity_poly.pdbx_strand_id
1 'polypeptide(L)' 'MRKEYDFDKGVRGKYARKYKAGTNIILLDPDVAKIFKTPQAVNRALRSLAEIIKAQKQEA' A
#
# COMPACT_ATOMS: atom_id res chain seq x y z
N MET A 1 27.79 -18.36 3.43
CA MET A 1 26.65 -17.88 4.26
C MET A 1 27.08 -17.89 5.70
N ARG A 2 26.51 -17.02 6.55
CA ARG A 2 26.87 -16.99 7.97
C ARG A 2 26.25 -18.18 8.71
N LYS A 3 26.87 -18.64 9.81
CA LYS A 3 26.47 -19.86 10.54
C LYS A 3 25.10 -19.72 11.21
N GLU A 4 24.71 -18.49 11.56
CA GLU A 4 23.46 -18.17 12.23
C GLU A 4 22.23 -18.21 11.33
N TYR A 5 22.40 -18.37 10.01
CA TYR A 5 21.26 -18.40 9.10
C TYR A 5 20.75 -19.83 8.90
N ASP A 6 19.59 -20.12 9.49
CA ASP A 6 18.82 -21.32 9.20
C ASP A 6 17.92 -21.10 7.97
N PHE A 7 18.25 -21.79 6.89
CA PHE A 7 17.48 -21.79 5.65
C PHE A 7 16.77 -23.12 5.39
N ASP A 8 16.73 -24.06 6.35
CA ASP A 8 16.14 -25.39 6.19
C ASP A 8 14.64 -25.30 5.79
N LYS A 9 13.96 -24.26 6.26
CA LYS A 9 12.55 -23.95 5.95
C LYS A 9 12.38 -22.94 4.79
N GLY A 10 13.44 -22.65 4.06
CA GLY A 10 13.47 -21.68 2.98
C GLY A 10 12.68 -22.16 1.75
N VAL A 11 11.66 -21.40 1.34
CA VAL A 11 10.91 -21.68 0.11
C VAL A 11 11.34 -20.72 -1.00
N ARG A 12 11.93 -21.25 -2.08
CA ARG A 12 12.36 -20.44 -3.23
C ARG A 12 11.16 -19.72 -3.83
N GLY A 13 11.27 -18.40 -3.95
CA GLY A 13 10.23 -17.57 -4.57
C GLY A 13 8.93 -17.44 -3.75
N LYS A 14 8.96 -17.68 -2.43
CA LYS A 14 7.80 -17.55 -1.51
C LYS A 14 6.95 -16.29 -1.74
N TYR A 15 7.59 -15.17 -2.09
CA TYR A 15 6.94 -13.89 -2.34
C TYR A 15 7.07 -13.40 -3.79
N ALA A 16 7.76 -14.16 -4.67
CA ALA A 16 8.04 -13.74 -6.05
C ALA A 16 6.76 -13.53 -6.87
N ARG A 17 5.74 -14.37 -6.65
CA ARG A 17 4.42 -14.20 -7.29
C ARG A 17 3.69 -12.94 -6.81
N LYS A 18 3.73 -12.65 -5.50
CA LYS A 18 3.12 -11.44 -4.91
C LYS A 18 3.81 -10.17 -5.39
N TYR A 19 5.13 -10.22 -5.56
CA TYR A 19 5.91 -9.12 -6.11
C TYR A 19 5.62 -8.90 -7.60
N LYS A 20 5.58 -9.97 -8.41
CA LYS A 20 5.23 -9.90 -9.84
C LYS A 20 3.80 -9.43 -10.11
N ALA A 21 2.86 -9.71 -9.21
CA ALA A 21 1.48 -9.21 -9.31
C ALA A 21 1.37 -7.68 -9.13
N GLY A 22 2.49 -7.00 -8.86
CA GLY A 22 2.52 -5.61 -8.43
C GLY A 22 2.21 -5.54 -6.94
N THR A 23 3.12 -4.93 -6.18
CA THR A 23 2.80 -4.55 -4.81
C THR A 23 1.76 -3.44 -4.86
N ASN A 24 0.60 -3.64 -4.25
CA ASN A 24 -0.39 -2.58 -4.00
C ASN A 24 0.11 -1.62 -2.89
N ILE A 25 1.38 -1.22 -2.96
CA ILE A 25 2.04 -0.31 -2.03
C ILE A 25 2.18 1.00 -2.78
N ILE A 26 1.40 1.98 -2.34
CA ILE A 26 1.47 3.34 -2.83
C ILE A 26 2.38 4.10 -1.87
N LEU A 27 3.54 4.53 -2.36
CA LEU A 27 4.41 5.41 -1.61
C LEU A 27 3.79 6.81 -1.63
N LEU A 28 3.60 7.40 -0.44
CA LEU A 28 3.19 8.79 -0.32
C LEU A 28 4.42 9.69 -0.44
N ASP A 29 4.23 10.86 -1.03
CA ASP A 29 5.25 11.89 -1.01
C ASP A 29 5.56 12.34 0.43
N PRO A 30 6.80 12.78 0.72
CA PRO A 30 7.22 13.07 2.09
C PRO A 30 6.39 14.14 2.81
N ASP A 31 5.86 15.11 2.08
CA ASP A 31 4.97 16.15 2.60
C ASP A 31 3.59 15.59 2.97
N VAL A 32 3.02 14.73 2.12
CA VAL A 32 1.75 14.04 2.40
C VAL A 32 1.90 13.08 3.59
N ALA A 33 3.02 12.36 3.66
CA ALA A 33 3.32 11.45 4.76
C ALA A 33 3.48 12.17 6.12
N LYS A 34 3.92 13.44 6.14
CA LYS A 34 3.98 14.26 7.37
C LYS A 34 2.58 14.56 7.92
N ILE A 35 1.60 14.69 7.04
CA ILE A 35 0.20 14.98 7.40
C ILE A 35 -0.48 13.71 7.90
N PHE A 36 -0.32 12.60 7.19
CA PHE A 36 -1.00 11.34 7.50
C PHE A 36 -0.09 10.34 8.22
N LYS A 37 -0.27 10.23 9.55
CA LYS A 37 0.51 9.31 10.38
C LYS A 37 0.11 7.84 10.27
N THR A 38 -1.06 7.53 9.70
CA THR A 38 -1.57 6.15 9.60
C THR A 38 -2.27 5.86 8.28
N PRO A 39 -2.21 4.61 7.77
CA PRO A 39 -2.96 4.19 6.58
C PRO A 39 -4.47 4.40 6.72
N GLN A 40 -5.03 4.25 7.92
CA GLN A 40 -6.45 4.46 8.19
C GLN A 40 -6.85 5.93 8.01
N ALA A 41 -5.97 6.88 8.35
CA ALA A 41 -6.22 8.30 8.14
C ALA A 41 -6.25 8.65 6.64
N VAL A 42 -5.28 8.14 5.87
CA VAL A 42 -5.21 8.29 4.40
C VAL A 42 -6.48 7.73 3.75
N ASN A 43 -6.82 6.48 4.05
CA ASN A 43 -7.95 5.80 3.40
C ASN A 43 -9.29 6.46 3.73
N ARG A 44 -9.46 7.01 4.94
CA ARG A 44 -10.68 7.77 5.27
C ARG A 44 -10.78 9.04 4.41
N ALA A 45 -9.71 9.82 4.32
CA ALA A 45 -9.69 11.04 3.53
C ALA A 45 -10.00 10.77 2.04
N LEU A 46 -9.35 9.75 1.45
CA LEU A 46 -9.56 9.38 0.05
C LEU A 46 -10.99 8.89 -0.23
N ARG A 47 -11.60 8.16 0.70
CA ARG A 47 -13.00 7.73 0.58
C ARG A 47 -13.97 8.90 0.64
N SER A 48 -13.77 9.84 1.57
CA SER A 48 -14.58 11.06 1.65
C SER A 48 -14.49 11.87 0.34
N LEU A 49 -13.29 12.01 -0.22
CA LEU A 49 -13.10 12.68 -1.51
C LEU A 49 -13.79 11.93 -2.66
N ALA A 50 -13.74 10.61 -2.66
CA ALA A 50 -14.40 9.79 -3.68
C ALA A 50 -15.92 9.99 -3.69
N GLU A 51 -16.57 10.13 -2.53
CA GLU A 51 -18.01 10.42 -2.46
C GLU A 51 -18.36 11.80 -3.03
N ILE A 52 -17.55 12.81 -2.76
CA ILE A 52 -17.74 14.16 -3.34
C ILE A 52 -17.61 14.10 -4.87
N ILE A 53 -16.58 13.43 -5.39
CA ILE A 53 -16.35 13.29 -6.83
C ILE A 53 -17.52 12.55 -7.50
N LYS A 54 -18.05 11.49 -6.86
CA LYS A 54 -19.21 10.75 -7.37
C LYS A 54 -20.45 11.63 -7.44
N ALA A 55 -20.72 12.42 -6.40
CA ALA A 55 -21.86 13.33 -6.38
C ALA A 55 -21.78 14.35 -7.51
N GLN A 56 -20.61 14.97 -7.71
CA GLN A 56 -20.38 15.92 -8.81
C GLN A 56 -20.56 15.30 -10.20
N LYS A 57 -20.19 14.03 -10.37
CA LYS A 57 -20.35 13.32 -11.65
C LYS A 57 -21.80 12.92 -11.96
N GLN A 58 -22.70 12.92 -10.97
CA GLN A 58 -24.12 12.59 -11.17
C GLN A 58 -24.97 13.81 -11.52
N GLU A 59 -24.46 15.03 -11.27
CA GLU A 59 -25.12 16.30 -11.61
C GLU A 59 -24.75 16.80 -13.03
N ALA A 60 -23.79 16.16 -13.71
CA ALA A 60 -23.34 16.46 -15.06
C ALA A 60 -23.86 15.42 -16.07
#